data_AF-A0A928TE60-F1
#
_entry.id   AF-A0A928TE60-F1
#
_cell.length_a   1.000
_cell.length_b   1.000
_cell.length_c   1.000
_cell.angle_alpha   90.00
_cell.angle_beta   90.00
_cell.angle_gamma   90.00
#
_symmetry.space_group_name_H-M   'P 1'
#
loop_
_entity.id
_entity.type
_entity.pdbx_description
1 polymer ?
#
loop_
_entity_poly.entity_id
_entity_poly.type
_entity_poly.pdbx_seq_one_letter_code
_entity_poly.pdbx_strand_id
1 'polypeptide(L)'
;MVKHAARPVLKAAHDILFKHVHGSNLIYNCAWEDPRLDRQMLRLDSSSKVVMITSAGCNALDYLLDDPAEVHAIDVNHRQNALLELKMALIARGGFEDLFEMFGIGSHRFHQTLYSEVRDALSEPAQRFWDRRIGFFNPESLKKSFYYHGTSGIAAWVMGQALFRLKPNIKNFALAMLDARSLDEQRAAWEMIEREVWTGFIDWLVRQPALMTLLGVPRPQIRLIQDSYPGGLSGYVKDKMRHVFTELPMADNYFWRVYITGAYSFSCCPNYLRREHQDLLRARLHRLKPCTATLSNFLREHPGRYSHFVLLDHQDWLAAHDLEALREEWHLIFANSRPGSKVLMRSAGPDVDFIPADLRARLRFHPEITTRLHPLDRVGTYGSTHFAEILP
;
A
#
# COMPACT_ATOMS: atom_id res chain seq x y z
N MET A 1 36.52 -30.27 -10.39
CA MET A 1 37.09 -29.00 -9.89
C MET A 1 36.74 -27.88 -10.87
N VAL A 2 35.58 -27.23 -10.69
CA VAL A 2 35.27 -25.94 -11.33
C VAL A 2 34.53 -25.10 -10.28
N LYS A 3 35.25 -24.13 -9.72
CA LYS A 3 34.73 -23.13 -8.78
C LYS A 3 34.11 -21.97 -9.56
N HIS A 4 33.02 -21.47 -9.00
CA HIS A 4 32.36 -20.16 -9.11
C HIS A 4 33.06 -19.01 -9.87
N ALA A 5 32.26 -18.20 -10.58
CA ALA A 5 32.27 -16.73 -10.43
C ALA A 5 31.15 -16.05 -11.26
N ALA A 6 29.89 -16.06 -10.81
CA ALA A 6 28.85 -15.20 -11.41
C ALA A 6 27.66 -14.83 -10.48
N ARG A 7 27.82 -14.92 -9.15
CA ARG A 7 26.73 -14.70 -8.18
C ARG A 7 26.87 -13.52 -7.19
N PRO A 8 28.04 -12.90 -6.92
CA PRO A 8 28.12 -11.73 -6.03
C PRO A 8 27.65 -10.42 -6.69
N VAL A 9 27.97 -10.22 -7.97
CA VAL A 9 27.76 -8.95 -8.69
C VAL A 9 26.28 -8.68 -8.94
N LEU A 10 25.48 -9.71 -9.21
CA LEU A 10 24.03 -9.59 -9.42
C LEU A 10 23.27 -9.26 -8.13
N LYS A 11 23.78 -9.71 -6.97
CA LYS A 11 23.23 -9.40 -5.64
C LYS A 11 23.56 -7.96 -5.24
N ALA A 12 24.79 -7.53 -5.44
CA ALA A 12 25.23 -6.15 -5.19
C ALA A 12 24.51 -5.12 -6.09
N ALA A 13 24.33 -5.41 -7.38
CA ALA A 13 23.58 -4.55 -8.29
C ALA A 13 22.09 -4.43 -7.91
N HIS A 14 21.51 -5.49 -7.36
CA HIS A 14 20.13 -5.51 -6.88
C HIS A 14 19.96 -4.76 -5.55
N ASP A 15 20.88 -4.90 -4.60
CA ASP A 15 20.87 -4.15 -3.35
C ASP A 15 21.10 -2.65 -3.59
N ILE A 16 21.88 -2.29 -4.63
CA ILE A 16 22.06 -0.91 -5.11
C ILE A 16 20.78 -0.41 -5.78
N LEU A 17 20.14 -1.19 -6.66
CA LEU A 17 18.87 -0.81 -7.27
C LEU A 17 17.77 -0.65 -6.21
N PHE A 18 17.75 -1.50 -5.18
CA PHE A 18 16.81 -1.45 -4.07
C PHE A 18 17.07 -0.24 -3.17
N LYS A 19 18.32 -0.01 -2.73
CA LYS A 19 18.72 1.23 -2.01
C LYS A 19 18.47 2.48 -2.84
N HIS A 20 18.63 2.42 -4.16
CA HIS A 20 18.40 3.57 -5.04
C HIS A 20 16.90 3.83 -5.27
N VAL A 21 16.09 2.80 -5.48
CA VAL A 21 14.63 2.90 -5.68
C VAL A 21 13.91 3.27 -4.37
N HIS A 22 14.32 2.70 -3.23
CA HIS A 22 13.75 3.01 -1.92
C HIS A 22 14.37 4.27 -1.30
N GLY A 23 15.62 4.58 -1.61
CA GLY A 23 16.35 5.71 -1.03
C GLY A 23 16.18 7.04 -1.77
N SER A 24 15.73 7.06 -3.03
CA SER A 24 15.61 8.31 -3.83
C SER A 24 14.18 8.72 -4.22
N ASN A 25 13.20 7.81 -4.17
CA ASN A 25 11.86 8.05 -4.68
C ASN A 25 10.76 7.80 -3.63
N LEU A 26 9.63 8.48 -3.83
CA LEU A 26 8.35 8.09 -3.23
C LEU A 26 7.94 6.74 -3.84
N ILE A 27 7.66 5.74 -3.02
CA ILE A 27 7.35 4.38 -3.52
C ILE A 27 5.86 4.29 -3.84
N TYR A 28 5.02 4.54 -2.83
CA TYR A 28 3.56 4.44 -2.90
C TYR A 28 2.94 5.83 -2.80
N ASN A 29 2.01 6.13 -3.69
CA ASN A 29 1.25 7.39 -3.69
C ASN A 29 -0.18 7.22 -3.13
N CYS A 30 -0.66 5.98 -3.06
CA CYS A 30 -1.82 5.55 -2.27
C CYS A 30 -1.47 4.23 -1.54
N ALA A 31 -2.22 3.94 -0.47
CA ALA A 31 -2.14 2.65 0.23
C ALA A 31 -2.81 1.56 -0.62
N TRP A 32 -2.29 0.34 -0.57
CA TRP A 32 -2.77 -0.84 -1.31
C TRP A 32 -3.34 -1.91 -0.37
N GLU A 33 -3.77 -1.47 0.80
CA GLU A 33 -4.34 -2.27 1.86
C GLU A 33 -5.77 -1.81 2.10
N ASP A 34 -6.77 -2.68 2.01
CA ASP A 34 -8.17 -2.27 2.21
C ASP A 34 -8.50 -1.93 3.67
N PRO A 35 -8.68 -0.64 4.05
CA PRO A 35 -8.98 -0.28 5.43
C PRO A 35 -10.37 -0.76 5.86
N ARG A 36 -11.29 -1.08 4.92
CA ARG A 36 -12.61 -1.64 5.25
C ARG A 36 -12.49 -2.99 5.95
N LEU A 37 -11.50 -3.79 5.54
CA LEU A 37 -11.23 -5.08 6.17
C LEU A 37 -10.44 -4.90 7.45
N ASP A 38 -9.47 -3.99 7.45
CA ASP A 38 -8.63 -3.70 8.61
C ASP A 38 -9.47 -3.28 9.80
N ARG A 39 -10.45 -2.40 9.59
CA ARG A 39 -11.34 -1.92 10.67
C ARG A 39 -12.23 -3.01 11.24
N GLN A 40 -12.65 -3.98 10.42
CA GLN A 40 -13.42 -5.15 10.90
C GLN A 40 -12.57 -6.08 11.77
N MET A 41 -11.29 -6.25 11.45
CA MET A 41 -10.35 -7.09 12.20
C MET A 41 -9.83 -6.40 13.46
N LEU A 42 -9.29 -5.19 13.29
CA LEU A 42 -8.65 -4.43 14.36
C LEU A 42 -9.64 -4.01 15.43
N ARG A 43 -10.85 -3.56 15.04
CA ARG A 43 -11.88 -3.01 15.96
C ARG A 43 -11.26 -1.99 16.91
N LEU A 44 -10.72 -0.91 16.33
CA LEU A 44 -10.08 0.16 17.09
C LEU A 44 -11.12 0.91 17.94
N ASP A 45 -10.67 1.45 19.08
CA ASP A 45 -11.47 2.24 20.00
C ASP A 45 -10.60 3.31 20.69
N SER A 46 -11.19 4.08 21.61
CA SER A 46 -10.51 5.15 22.37
C SER A 46 -9.38 4.69 23.29
N SER A 47 -9.18 3.39 23.49
CA SER A 47 -8.03 2.81 24.19
C SER A 47 -6.91 2.38 23.25
N SER A 48 -7.14 2.39 21.92
CA SER A 48 -6.21 1.86 20.93
C SER A 48 -4.99 2.77 20.74
N LYS A 49 -3.82 2.21 21.03
CA LYS A 49 -2.51 2.70 20.61
C LYS A 49 -1.99 1.81 19.48
N VAL A 50 -1.89 2.35 18.28
CA VAL A 50 -1.57 1.62 17.04
C VAL A 50 -0.15 1.94 16.62
N VAL A 51 0.61 0.92 16.24
CA VAL A 51 1.88 1.07 15.51
C VAL A 51 1.69 0.42 14.15
N MET A 52 1.95 1.16 13.07
CA MET A 52 1.71 0.68 11.72
C MET A 52 2.78 1.16 10.74
N ILE A 53 2.97 0.42 9.65
CA ILE A 53 3.75 0.92 8.52
C ILE A 53 2.99 2.07 7.83
N THR A 54 3.67 3.19 7.54
CA THR A 54 3.03 4.38 6.96
C THR A 54 2.45 4.12 5.58
N SER A 55 3.20 3.45 4.70
CA SER A 55 2.85 3.33 3.28
C SER A 55 2.58 4.73 2.70
N ALA A 56 1.44 5.01 2.08
CA ALA A 56 1.09 6.36 1.61
C ALA A 56 0.32 7.21 2.65
N GLY A 57 0.16 6.74 3.89
CA GLY A 57 -0.57 7.40 4.97
C GLY A 57 -2.10 7.36 4.88
N CYS A 58 -2.68 6.74 3.84
CA CYS A 58 -4.13 6.69 3.65
C CYS A 58 -4.83 5.93 4.78
N ASN A 59 -4.34 4.72 5.13
CA ASN A 59 -4.96 3.90 6.18
C ASN A 59 -4.73 4.49 7.57
N ALA A 60 -3.59 5.16 7.79
CA ALA A 60 -3.32 5.85 9.04
C ALA A 60 -4.35 6.97 9.31
N LEU A 61 -4.72 7.73 8.28
CA LEU A 61 -5.81 8.70 8.35
C LEU A 61 -7.18 8.02 8.52
N ASP A 62 -7.41 6.90 7.82
CA ASP A 62 -8.66 6.14 7.93
C ASP A 62 -8.92 5.63 9.35
N TYR A 63 -7.88 5.14 10.03
CA TYR A 63 -7.97 4.64 11.39
C TYR A 63 -8.38 5.69 12.42
N LEU A 64 -8.10 6.99 12.18
CA LEU A 64 -8.57 8.06 13.07
C LEU A 64 -10.11 8.14 13.15
N LEU A 65 -10.83 7.59 12.18
CA LEU A 65 -12.29 7.55 12.19
C LEU A 65 -12.84 6.64 13.29
N ASP A 66 -12.08 5.62 13.73
CA ASP A 66 -12.45 4.71 14.81
C ASP A 66 -12.03 5.19 16.21
N ASP A 67 -11.70 6.49 16.34
CA ASP A 67 -11.36 7.14 17.60
C ASP A 67 -10.15 6.56 18.37
N PRO A 68 -9.06 6.08 17.74
CA PRO A 68 -7.90 5.58 18.47
C PRO A 68 -7.32 6.65 19.41
N ALA A 69 -6.72 6.21 20.52
CA ALA A 69 -5.95 7.08 21.40
C ALA A 69 -4.74 7.67 20.66
N GLU A 70 -4.06 6.83 19.86
CA GLU A 70 -2.83 7.19 19.17
C GLU A 70 -2.56 6.27 17.98
N VAL A 71 -2.05 6.83 16.89
CA VAL A 71 -1.57 6.09 15.71
C VAL A 71 -0.15 6.54 15.40
N HIS A 72 0.81 5.62 15.49
CA HIS A 72 2.19 5.83 15.07
C HIS A 72 2.39 5.22 13.69
N ALA A 73 2.63 6.07 12.70
CA ALA A 73 2.88 5.67 11.31
C ALA A 73 4.40 5.66 11.07
N ILE A 74 4.97 4.48 10.94
CA ILE A 74 6.42 4.25 10.88
C ILE A 74 6.83 3.92 9.44
N ASP A 75 7.87 4.60 8.94
CA ASP A 75 8.46 4.25 7.65
C ASP A 75 9.96 4.52 7.62
N VAL A 76 10.71 3.63 6.99
CA VAL A 76 12.15 3.83 6.76
C VAL A 76 12.41 4.88 5.68
N ASN A 77 11.47 5.06 4.75
CA ASN A 77 11.54 6.07 3.70
C ASN A 77 10.81 7.34 4.14
N HIS A 78 11.57 8.35 4.56
CA HIS A 78 11.02 9.65 4.98
C HIS A 78 10.05 10.30 3.99
N ARG A 79 10.09 9.94 2.70
CA ARG A 79 9.19 10.49 1.67
C ARG A 79 7.75 10.01 1.85
N GLN A 80 7.55 8.82 2.40
CA GLN A 80 6.24 8.30 2.73
C GLN A 80 5.62 9.09 3.88
N ASN A 81 6.42 9.36 4.91
CA ASN A 81 6.03 10.26 6.00
C ASN A 81 5.83 11.69 5.51
N ALA A 82 6.66 12.19 4.60
CA ALA A 82 6.45 13.51 3.99
C ALA A 82 5.12 13.60 3.25
N LEU A 83 4.69 12.52 2.56
CA LEU A 83 3.37 12.45 1.93
C LEU A 83 2.24 12.46 2.95
N LEU A 84 2.38 11.70 4.04
CA LEU A 84 1.42 11.73 5.12
C LEU A 84 1.34 13.13 5.75
N GLU A 85 2.47 13.76 6.05
CA GLU A 85 2.55 15.11 6.61
C GLU A 85 1.88 16.16 5.72
N LEU A 86 2.06 16.10 4.39
CA LEU A 86 1.38 17.02 3.47
C LEU A 86 -0.14 16.83 3.50
N LYS A 87 -0.63 15.58 3.55
CA LYS A 87 -2.07 15.29 3.71
C LYS A 87 -2.60 15.83 5.04
N MET A 88 -1.87 15.59 6.13
CA MET A 88 -2.21 16.10 7.46
C MET A 88 -2.29 17.63 7.45
N ALA A 89 -1.30 18.31 6.89
CA ALA A 89 -1.24 19.76 6.88
C ALA A 89 -2.39 20.39 6.08
N LEU A 90 -2.79 19.80 4.94
CA LEU A 90 -3.97 20.25 4.19
C LEU A 90 -5.30 19.97 4.92
N ILE A 91 -5.43 18.83 5.59
CA ILE A 91 -6.61 18.53 6.43
C ILE A 91 -6.72 19.54 7.59
N ALA A 92 -5.58 19.87 8.22
CA ALA A 92 -5.49 20.86 9.30
C ALA A 92 -5.85 22.27 8.82
N ARG A 93 -5.31 22.70 7.67
CA ARG A 93 -5.64 23.97 7.00
C ARG A 93 -7.14 24.08 6.72
N GLY A 94 -7.75 22.99 6.26
CA GLY A 94 -9.11 22.98 5.77
C GLY A 94 -9.25 23.48 4.33
N GLY A 95 -10.50 23.67 3.89
CA GLY A 95 -10.84 23.77 2.48
C GLY A 95 -10.88 22.39 1.84
N PHE A 96 -12.03 21.72 1.90
CA PHE A 96 -12.18 20.36 1.37
C PHE A 96 -11.96 20.32 -0.14
N GLU A 97 -12.37 21.38 -0.84
CA GLU A 97 -12.26 21.53 -2.28
C GLU A 97 -10.79 21.49 -2.72
N ASP A 98 -9.92 22.25 -2.05
CA ASP A 98 -8.48 22.25 -2.32
C ASP A 98 -7.85 20.88 -2.03
N LEU A 99 -8.23 20.27 -0.89
CA LEU A 99 -7.76 18.92 -0.52
C LEU A 99 -8.19 17.89 -1.57
N PHE A 100 -9.44 17.93 -2.01
CA PHE A 100 -10.00 17.00 -2.96
C PHE A 100 -9.50 17.27 -4.39
N GLU A 101 -9.25 18.51 -4.78
CA GLU A 101 -8.61 18.76 -6.08
C GLU A 101 -7.16 18.23 -6.06
N MET A 102 -6.39 18.53 -5.02
CA MET A 102 -5.01 18.07 -4.92
C MET A 102 -4.86 16.55 -4.82
N PHE A 103 -5.65 15.87 -3.96
CA PHE A 103 -5.53 14.43 -3.72
C PHE A 103 -6.70 13.58 -4.26
N GLY A 104 -7.87 14.16 -4.50
CA GLY A 104 -8.97 13.50 -5.21
C GLY A 104 -8.72 13.46 -6.71
N ILE A 105 -8.45 14.62 -7.32
CA ILE A 105 -8.15 14.73 -8.76
C ILE A 105 -6.68 14.41 -9.06
N GLY A 106 -5.80 14.61 -8.08
CA GLY A 106 -4.36 14.35 -8.23
C GLY A 106 -3.59 15.53 -8.82
N SER A 107 -4.19 16.69 -8.97
CA SER A 107 -3.53 17.88 -9.51
C SER A 107 -4.23 19.14 -9.01
N HIS A 108 -3.51 20.25 -8.89
CA HIS A 108 -4.10 21.52 -8.49
C HIS A 108 -3.40 22.69 -9.16
N ARG A 109 -4.15 23.60 -9.80
CA ARG A 109 -3.55 24.76 -10.49
C ARG A 109 -2.72 25.65 -9.56
N PHE A 110 -3.16 25.80 -8.31
CA PHE A 110 -2.48 26.55 -7.25
C PHE A 110 -1.64 25.67 -6.29
N HIS A 111 -1.20 24.48 -6.72
CA HIS A 111 -0.44 23.55 -5.86
C HIS A 111 0.75 24.21 -5.14
N GLN A 112 1.46 25.14 -5.79
CA GLN A 112 2.58 25.86 -5.17
C GLN A 112 2.12 26.79 -4.04
N THR A 113 1.04 27.55 -4.27
CA THR A 113 0.46 28.45 -3.26
C THR A 113 -0.06 27.65 -2.06
N LEU A 114 -0.84 26.60 -2.31
CA LEU A 114 -1.36 25.73 -1.24
C LEU A 114 -0.23 25.12 -0.42
N TYR A 115 0.83 24.65 -1.08
CA TYR A 115 2.01 24.15 -0.38
C TYR A 115 2.67 25.23 0.45
N SER A 116 2.86 26.44 -0.07
CA SER A 116 3.49 27.54 0.67
C SER A 116 2.72 27.90 1.95
N GLU A 117 1.38 27.78 1.94
CA GLU A 117 0.53 28.05 3.10
C GLU A 117 0.68 26.99 4.22
N VAL A 118 1.00 25.75 3.86
CA VAL A 118 1.11 24.64 4.83
C VAL A 118 2.54 24.24 5.13
N ARG A 119 3.52 24.75 4.37
CA ARG A 119 4.93 24.34 4.41
C ARG A 119 5.52 24.35 5.82
N ASP A 120 5.21 25.36 6.61
CA ASP A 120 5.78 25.54 7.96
C ASP A 120 5.24 24.53 8.98
N ALA A 121 4.14 23.83 8.67
CA ALA A 121 3.63 22.73 9.49
C ALA A 121 4.34 21.39 9.23
N LEU A 122 5.17 21.30 8.18
CA LEU A 122 5.88 20.08 7.82
C LEU A 122 7.24 20.03 8.51
N SER A 123 7.72 18.82 8.79
CA SER A 123 9.08 18.57 9.25
C SER A 123 10.12 19.00 8.21
N GLU A 124 11.34 19.31 8.65
CA GLU A 124 12.43 19.72 7.74
C GLU A 124 12.71 18.69 6.61
N PRO A 125 12.73 17.36 6.85
CA PRO A 125 12.83 16.37 5.77
C PRO A 125 11.67 16.44 4.77
N ALA A 126 10.44 16.64 5.25
CA ALA A 126 9.27 16.76 4.40
C ALA A 126 9.28 18.04 3.56
N GLN A 127 9.68 19.17 4.14
CA GLN A 127 9.89 20.43 3.41
C GLN A 127 10.92 20.24 2.28
N ARG A 128 12.11 19.69 2.58
CA ARG A 128 13.15 19.45 1.56
C ARG A 128 12.68 18.57 0.41
N PHE A 129 11.81 17.61 0.69
CA PHE A 129 11.21 16.76 -0.33
C PHE A 129 10.20 17.54 -1.18
N TRP A 130 9.22 18.19 -0.56
CA TRP A 130 8.14 18.86 -1.27
C TRP A 130 8.56 20.14 -1.97
N ASP A 131 9.54 20.89 -1.45
CA ASP A 131 10.15 22.03 -2.15
C ASP A 131 10.62 21.66 -3.56
N ARG A 132 11.10 20.42 -3.74
CA ARG A 132 11.58 19.90 -5.03
C ARG A 132 10.52 19.17 -5.83
N ARG A 133 9.46 18.68 -5.19
CA ARG A 133 8.53 17.69 -5.77
C ARG A 133 7.07 18.15 -5.80
N ILE A 134 6.74 19.34 -5.30
CA ILE A 134 5.36 19.84 -5.31
C ILE A 134 4.77 19.90 -6.72
N GLY A 135 5.61 20.08 -7.74
CA GLY A 135 5.24 19.98 -9.15
C GLY A 135 4.68 18.62 -9.59
N PHE A 136 4.67 17.59 -8.73
CA PHE A 136 3.92 16.35 -8.96
C PHE A 136 2.40 16.59 -9.06
N PHE A 137 1.90 17.70 -8.49
CA PHE A 137 0.51 18.12 -8.60
C PHE A 137 0.27 19.13 -9.73
N ASN A 138 1.26 19.38 -10.60
CA ASN A 138 1.11 20.31 -11.70
C ASN A 138 0.18 19.72 -12.80
N PRO A 139 -1.00 20.31 -13.06
CA PRO A 139 -1.93 19.82 -14.09
C PRO A 139 -1.37 19.94 -15.52
N GLU A 140 -0.36 20.79 -15.75
CA GLU A 140 0.29 20.98 -17.05
C GLU A 140 1.44 20.00 -17.29
N SER A 141 1.81 19.20 -16.29
CA SER A 141 2.85 18.18 -16.44
C SER A 141 2.43 17.10 -17.45
N LEU A 142 3.40 16.43 -18.09
CA LEU A 142 3.14 15.34 -19.04
C LEU A 142 2.20 14.26 -18.47
N LYS A 143 2.33 14.01 -17.17
CA LYS A 143 1.56 12.99 -16.45
C LYS A 143 0.20 13.50 -16.00
N LYS A 144 0.05 14.80 -15.75
CA LYS A 144 -1.20 15.49 -15.36
C LYS A 144 -1.82 15.05 -14.02
N SER A 145 -1.21 14.09 -13.32
CA SER A 145 -1.69 13.61 -12.02
C SER A 145 -0.56 13.07 -11.17
N PHE A 146 -0.59 13.44 -9.88
CA PHE A 146 0.23 12.92 -8.78
C PHE A 146 0.24 11.39 -8.74
N TYR A 147 -0.87 10.74 -9.09
CA TYR A 147 -0.98 9.27 -9.06
C TYR A 147 -0.12 8.54 -10.11
N TYR A 148 0.47 9.29 -11.03
CA TYR A 148 1.45 8.79 -12.00
C TYR A 148 2.91 9.14 -11.62
N HIS A 149 3.11 9.68 -10.41
CA HIS A 149 4.42 9.91 -9.80
C HIS A 149 4.72 8.89 -8.69
N GLY A 150 5.99 8.78 -8.33
CA GLY A 150 6.49 7.68 -7.47
C GLY A 150 6.68 6.37 -8.23
N THR A 151 7.28 5.38 -7.60
CA THR A 151 7.64 4.11 -8.26
C THR A 151 6.40 3.37 -8.77
N SER A 152 5.38 3.21 -7.91
CA SER A 152 4.09 2.61 -8.27
C SER A 152 3.36 3.40 -9.37
N GLY A 153 3.28 4.72 -9.23
CA GLY A 153 2.61 5.58 -10.21
C GLY A 153 3.30 5.61 -11.58
N ILE A 154 4.63 5.60 -11.62
CA ILE A 154 5.39 5.48 -12.88
C ILE A 154 5.08 4.16 -13.57
N ALA A 155 5.07 3.05 -12.83
CA ALA A 155 4.75 1.75 -13.39
C ALA A 155 3.32 1.74 -13.98
N ALA A 156 2.33 2.23 -13.23
CA ALA A 156 0.95 2.35 -13.70
C ALA A 156 0.84 3.23 -14.95
N TRP A 157 1.50 4.39 -14.97
CA TRP A 157 1.48 5.29 -16.12
C TRP A 157 2.11 4.69 -17.36
N VAL A 158 3.27 4.02 -17.24
CA VAL A 158 3.94 3.35 -18.37
C VAL A 158 3.07 2.21 -18.90
N MET A 159 2.53 1.36 -18.01
CA MET A 159 1.65 0.26 -18.40
C MET A 159 0.37 0.77 -19.08
N GLY A 160 -0.28 1.78 -18.49
CA GLY A 160 -1.47 2.41 -19.06
C GLY A 160 -1.19 3.06 -20.42
N GLN A 161 -0.10 3.80 -20.57
CA GLN A 161 0.28 4.39 -21.86
C GLN A 161 0.56 3.32 -22.92
N ALA A 162 1.29 2.25 -22.58
CA ALA A 162 1.55 1.16 -23.51
C ALA A 162 0.25 0.47 -23.93
N LEU A 163 -0.60 0.11 -22.96
CA LEU A 163 -1.84 -0.61 -23.20
C LEU A 163 -2.85 0.23 -24.00
N PHE A 164 -3.07 1.49 -23.59
CA PHE A 164 -4.06 2.36 -24.23
C PHE A 164 -3.60 2.91 -25.59
N ARG A 165 -2.30 3.04 -25.84
CA ARG A 165 -1.79 3.38 -27.19
C ARG A 165 -1.93 2.20 -28.15
N LEU A 166 -1.64 0.99 -27.68
CA LEU A 166 -1.74 -0.22 -28.52
C LEU A 166 -3.20 -0.59 -28.80
N LYS A 167 -4.08 -0.40 -27.81
CA LYS A 167 -5.50 -0.82 -27.88
C LYS A 167 -6.42 0.23 -27.24
N PRO A 168 -6.78 1.30 -27.97
CA PRO A 168 -7.56 2.42 -27.43
C PRO A 168 -8.90 2.01 -26.78
N ASN A 169 -9.56 0.98 -27.33
CA ASN A 169 -10.84 0.49 -26.82
C ASN A 169 -10.75 -0.11 -25.41
N ILE A 170 -9.57 -0.61 -24.98
CA ILE A 170 -9.38 -1.14 -23.61
C ILE A 170 -9.64 -0.05 -22.58
N LYS A 171 -9.28 1.20 -22.87
CA LYS A 171 -9.56 2.31 -21.95
C LYS A 171 -11.06 2.48 -21.73
N ASN A 172 -11.85 2.42 -22.81
CA ASN A 172 -13.30 2.56 -22.72
C ASN A 172 -13.93 1.40 -21.94
N PHE A 173 -13.46 0.16 -22.17
CA PHE A 173 -13.93 -0.99 -21.38
C PHE A 173 -13.51 -0.90 -19.92
N ALA A 174 -12.30 -0.41 -19.61
CA ALA A 174 -11.86 -0.21 -18.23
C ALA A 174 -12.72 0.84 -17.52
N LEU A 175 -13.08 1.94 -18.19
CA LEU A 175 -14.01 2.93 -17.65
C LEU A 175 -15.42 2.35 -17.46
N ALA A 176 -15.93 1.61 -18.44
CA ALA A 176 -17.22 0.93 -18.32
C ALA A 176 -17.24 -0.08 -17.15
N MET A 177 -16.15 -0.81 -16.94
CA MET A 177 -15.99 -1.72 -15.80
C MET A 177 -16.00 -0.98 -14.47
N LEU A 178 -15.30 0.16 -14.38
CA LEU A 178 -15.26 0.99 -13.17
C LEU A 178 -16.61 1.63 -12.84
N ASP A 179 -17.42 1.95 -13.84
CA ASP A 179 -18.71 2.63 -13.66
C ASP A 179 -19.91 1.67 -13.80
N ALA A 180 -19.65 0.36 -13.85
CA ALA A 180 -20.66 -0.69 -13.92
C ALA A 180 -21.60 -0.65 -12.71
N ARG A 181 -22.89 -0.85 -12.95
CA ARG A 181 -23.94 -0.82 -11.91
C ARG A 181 -24.26 -2.20 -11.34
N SER A 182 -23.74 -3.25 -11.97
CA SER A 182 -23.90 -4.63 -11.55
C SER A 182 -22.65 -5.45 -11.88
N LEU A 183 -22.48 -6.59 -11.21
CA LEU A 183 -21.38 -7.51 -11.51
C LEU A 183 -21.49 -8.09 -12.93
N ASP A 184 -22.69 -8.20 -13.50
CA ASP A 184 -22.87 -8.72 -14.85
C ASP A 184 -22.39 -7.73 -15.92
N GLU A 185 -22.71 -6.44 -15.78
CA GLU A 185 -22.13 -5.38 -16.61
C GLU A 185 -20.60 -5.33 -16.49
N GLN A 186 -20.10 -5.46 -15.26
CA GLN A 186 -18.67 -5.47 -14.97
C GLN A 186 -17.96 -6.66 -15.63
N ARG A 187 -18.52 -7.87 -15.51
CA ARG A 187 -18.01 -9.09 -16.13
C ARG A 187 -17.98 -8.99 -17.66
N ALA A 188 -19.03 -8.44 -18.26
CA ALA A 188 -19.07 -8.19 -19.70
C ALA A 188 -17.97 -7.22 -20.15
N ALA A 189 -17.73 -6.15 -19.39
CA ALA A 189 -16.64 -5.21 -19.67
C ALA A 189 -15.26 -5.86 -19.48
N TRP A 190 -15.08 -6.64 -18.40
CA TRP A 190 -13.84 -7.37 -18.15
C TRP A 190 -13.54 -8.40 -19.23
N GLU A 191 -14.54 -9.11 -19.76
CA GLU A 191 -14.34 -10.09 -20.84
C GLU A 191 -13.73 -9.45 -22.10
N MET A 192 -14.17 -8.23 -22.44
CA MET A 192 -13.60 -7.47 -23.56
C MET A 192 -12.15 -7.05 -23.29
N ILE A 193 -11.81 -6.73 -22.04
CA ILE A 193 -10.43 -6.44 -21.63
C ILE A 193 -9.58 -7.72 -21.66
N GLU A 194 -10.08 -8.81 -21.10
CA GLU A 194 -9.36 -10.06 -20.92
C GLU A 194 -8.92 -10.66 -22.27
N ARG A 195 -9.79 -10.62 -23.27
CA ARG A 195 -9.49 -11.07 -24.65
C ARG A 195 -8.30 -10.32 -25.27
N GLU A 196 -8.11 -9.07 -24.87
CA GLU A 196 -7.15 -8.16 -25.50
C GLU A 196 -5.86 -7.98 -24.71
N VAL A 197 -5.90 -8.15 -23.38
CA VAL A 197 -4.78 -7.91 -22.45
C VAL A 197 -3.80 -9.08 -22.42
N TRP A 198 -4.27 -10.33 -22.40
CA TRP A 198 -3.40 -11.50 -22.22
C TRP A 198 -2.72 -11.98 -23.50
N THR A 199 -2.05 -11.05 -24.18
CA THR A 199 -1.17 -11.33 -25.32
C THR A 199 0.26 -11.59 -24.82
N GLY A 200 1.13 -12.17 -25.66
CA GLY A 200 2.49 -12.58 -25.27
C GLY A 200 3.35 -11.47 -24.64
N PHE A 201 3.07 -10.20 -24.91
CA PHE A 201 3.76 -9.06 -24.31
C PHE A 201 3.41 -8.86 -22.82
N ILE A 202 2.13 -8.98 -22.44
CA ILE A 202 1.73 -8.82 -21.03
C ILE A 202 2.08 -10.06 -20.23
N ASP A 203 1.98 -11.25 -20.82
CA ASP A 203 2.52 -12.48 -20.21
C ASP A 203 4.02 -12.36 -19.94
N TRP A 204 4.79 -11.83 -20.91
CA TRP A 204 6.21 -11.52 -20.70
C TRP A 204 6.43 -10.49 -19.59
N LEU A 205 5.62 -9.44 -19.53
CA LEU A 205 5.75 -8.35 -18.55
C LEU A 205 5.50 -8.86 -17.12
N VAL A 206 4.44 -9.65 -16.91
CA VAL A 206 4.11 -10.27 -15.61
C VAL A 206 5.23 -11.21 -15.14
N ARG A 207 5.94 -11.86 -16.06
CA ARG A 207 7.08 -12.72 -15.72
C ARG A 207 8.36 -11.94 -15.36
N GLN A 208 8.37 -10.61 -15.45
CA GLN A 208 9.56 -9.83 -15.10
C GLN A 208 9.76 -9.77 -13.58
N PRO A 209 10.90 -10.25 -13.04
CA PRO A 209 11.14 -10.28 -11.59
C PRO A 209 11.07 -8.90 -10.92
N ALA A 210 11.42 -7.83 -11.65
CA ALA A 210 11.35 -6.46 -11.15
C ALA A 210 9.91 -5.99 -10.91
N LEU A 211 8.96 -6.38 -11.78
CA LEU A 211 7.55 -6.05 -11.59
C LEU A 211 6.96 -6.83 -10.42
N MET A 212 7.30 -8.10 -10.26
CA MET A 212 6.81 -8.91 -9.15
C MET A 212 7.37 -8.46 -7.80
N THR A 213 8.64 -8.04 -7.78
CA THR A 213 9.25 -7.42 -6.61
C THR A 213 8.52 -6.10 -6.27
N LEU A 214 8.09 -5.34 -7.28
CA LEU A 214 7.31 -4.11 -7.10
C LEU A 214 5.86 -4.38 -6.63
N LEU A 215 5.27 -5.51 -7.05
CA LEU A 215 3.98 -6.02 -6.55
C LEU A 215 4.11 -6.75 -5.20
N GLY A 216 5.27 -6.67 -4.56
CA GLY A 216 5.50 -7.19 -3.21
C GLY A 216 5.80 -8.68 -3.13
N VAL A 217 5.94 -9.42 -4.23
CA VAL A 217 6.17 -10.88 -4.20
C VAL A 217 7.67 -11.22 -4.09
N PRO A 218 8.15 -11.80 -2.97
CA PRO A 218 9.56 -12.19 -2.81
C PRO A 218 9.98 -13.28 -3.78
N ARG A 219 11.25 -13.25 -4.21
CA ARG A 219 11.82 -14.21 -5.18
C ARG A 219 11.71 -15.70 -4.81
N PRO A 220 11.88 -16.13 -3.54
CA PRO A 220 11.68 -17.52 -3.17
C PRO A 220 10.25 -17.98 -3.44
N GLN A 221 9.29 -17.07 -3.24
CA GLN A 221 7.88 -17.35 -3.42
C GLN A 221 7.43 -17.28 -4.89
N ILE A 222 8.02 -16.37 -5.69
CA ILE A 222 7.83 -16.38 -7.15
C ILE A 222 8.16 -17.77 -7.71
N ARG A 223 9.26 -18.39 -7.24
CA ARG A 223 9.63 -19.75 -7.64
C ARG A 223 8.61 -20.79 -7.19
N LEU A 224 8.16 -20.72 -5.94
CA LEU A 224 7.10 -21.62 -5.43
C LEU A 224 5.82 -21.53 -6.29
N ILE A 225 5.36 -20.31 -6.61
CA ILE A 225 4.18 -20.08 -7.45
C ILE A 225 4.42 -20.58 -8.87
N GLN A 226 5.60 -20.30 -9.43
CA GLN A 226 5.95 -20.73 -10.78
C GLN A 226 5.99 -22.26 -10.93
N ASP A 227 6.43 -22.96 -9.89
CA ASP A 227 6.57 -24.42 -9.89
C ASP A 227 5.29 -25.16 -9.45
N SER A 228 4.42 -24.51 -8.66
CA SER A 228 3.28 -25.18 -8.00
C SER A 228 1.89 -24.72 -8.49
N TYR A 229 1.78 -23.54 -9.11
CA TYR A 229 0.49 -23.01 -9.56
C TYR A 229 0.20 -23.40 -11.02
N PRO A 230 -1.01 -23.87 -11.37
CA PRO A 230 -1.38 -24.12 -12.76
C PRO A 230 -1.22 -22.85 -13.62
N GLY A 231 -0.38 -22.91 -14.67
CA GLY A 231 -0.04 -21.72 -15.48
C GLY A 231 1.03 -20.80 -14.88
N GLY A 232 1.67 -21.23 -13.78
CA GLY A 232 2.75 -20.53 -13.09
C GLY A 232 2.33 -19.16 -12.57
N LEU A 233 3.31 -18.25 -12.48
CA LEU A 233 3.12 -16.88 -12.01
C LEU A 233 2.06 -16.10 -12.83
N SER A 234 2.06 -16.27 -14.15
CA SER A 234 1.07 -15.61 -15.02
C SER A 234 -0.35 -16.09 -14.73
N GLY A 235 -0.55 -17.40 -14.51
CA GLY A 235 -1.83 -17.97 -14.10
C GLY A 235 -2.31 -17.38 -12.77
N TYR A 236 -1.42 -17.33 -11.77
CA TYR A 236 -1.72 -16.77 -10.46
C TYR A 236 -2.16 -15.30 -10.51
N VAL A 237 -1.41 -14.45 -11.22
CA VAL A 237 -1.76 -13.03 -11.38
C VAL A 237 -3.07 -12.88 -12.16
N LYS A 238 -3.28 -13.69 -13.19
CA LYS A 238 -4.51 -13.68 -13.99
C LYS A 238 -5.75 -14.03 -13.17
N ASP A 239 -5.67 -15.05 -12.34
CA ASP A 239 -6.80 -15.48 -11.52
C ASP A 239 -7.11 -14.47 -10.41
N LYS A 240 -6.09 -13.84 -9.81
CA LYS A 240 -6.28 -12.72 -8.88
C LYS A 240 -6.94 -11.51 -9.53
N MET A 241 -6.44 -11.08 -10.69
CA MET A 241 -7.05 -9.97 -11.43
C MET A 241 -8.50 -10.31 -11.80
N ARG A 242 -8.75 -11.53 -12.29
CA ARG A 242 -10.12 -11.96 -12.61
C ARG A 242 -11.01 -11.89 -11.38
N HIS A 243 -10.60 -12.43 -10.24
CA HIS A 243 -11.37 -12.35 -8.99
C HIS A 243 -11.73 -10.90 -8.64
N VAL A 244 -10.74 -10.00 -8.57
CA VAL A 244 -10.98 -8.59 -8.24
C VAL A 244 -11.91 -7.90 -9.24
N PHE A 245 -11.72 -8.13 -10.54
CA PHE A 245 -12.47 -7.45 -11.59
C PHE A 245 -13.80 -8.10 -11.95
N THR A 246 -14.16 -9.26 -11.39
CA THR A 246 -15.43 -9.95 -11.71
C THR A 246 -16.29 -10.32 -10.52
N GLU A 247 -15.68 -10.46 -9.33
CA GLU A 247 -16.40 -10.88 -8.11
C GLU A 247 -16.54 -9.76 -7.08
N LEU A 248 -15.73 -8.70 -7.18
CA LEU A 248 -15.80 -7.53 -6.30
C LEU A 248 -16.32 -6.31 -7.08
N PRO A 249 -17.24 -5.50 -6.51
CA PRO A 249 -17.75 -4.31 -7.19
C PRO A 249 -16.64 -3.29 -7.49
N MET A 250 -16.41 -3.00 -8.76
CA MET A 250 -15.43 -2.00 -9.20
C MET A 250 -15.95 -0.56 -9.01
N ALA A 251 -17.26 -0.39 -8.90
CA ALA A 251 -17.91 0.89 -8.63
C ALA A 251 -17.35 1.60 -7.39
N ASP A 252 -17.02 0.85 -6.33
CA ASP A 252 -16.46 1.38 -5.08
C ASP A 252 -14.96 1.06 -4.89
N ASN A 253 -14.30 0.54 -5.92
CA ASN A 253 -12.90 0.14 -5.90
C ASN A 253 -11.97 1.31 -6.30
N TYR A 254 -11.71 2.20 -5.34
CA TYR A 254 -10.88 3.38 -5.57
C TYR A 254 -9.41 3.05 -5.86
N PHE A 255 -8.91 1.89 -5.39
CA PHE A 255 -7.51 1.48 -5.58
C PHE A 255 -7.17 1.32 -7.05
N TRP A 256 -8.01 0.62 -7.80
CA TRP A 256 -7.81 0.44 -9.23
C TRP A 256 -8.25 1.66 -10.03
N ARG A 257 -9.33 2.34 -9.61
CA ARG A 257 -9.81 3.56 -10.28
C ARG A 257 -8.71 4.60 -10.42
N VAL A 258 -7.94 4.84 -9.35
CA VAL A 258 -6.94 5.90 -9.35
C VAL A 258 -5.77 5.63 -10.30
N TYR A 259 -5.38 4.36 -10.48
CA TYR A 259 -4.31 4.01 -11.44
C TYR A 259 -4.80 3.88 -12.87
N ILE A 260 -6.09 3.58 -13.09
CA ILE A 260 -6.68 3.54 -14.44
C ILE A 260 -6.95 4.95 -14.96
N THR A 261 -7.42 5.86 -14.09
CA THR A 261 -7.90 7.19 -14.50
C THR A 261 -6.94 8.32 -14.13
N GLY A 262 -6.09 8.12 -13.13
CA GLY A 262 -5.25 9.16 -12.54
C GLY A 262 -5.96 9.99 -11.49
N ALA A 263 -7.21 9.66 -11.13
CA ALA A 263 -8.02 10.41 -10.19
C ALA A 263 -8.98 9.48 -9.42
N TYR A 264 -9.45 9.94 -8.27
CA TYR A 264 -10.64 9.42 -7.63
C TYR A 264 -11.89 10.14 -8.15
N SER A 265 -13.06 9.66 -7.73
CA SER A 265 -14.32 10.40 -7.87
C SER A 265 -14.88 10.72 -6.49
N PHE A 266 -15.86 11.63 -6.42
CA PHE A 266 -16.51 11.98 -5.14
C PHE A 266 -17.17 10.78 -4.46
N SER A 267 -17.67 9.81 -5.24
CA SER A 267 -18.31 8.59 -4.73
C SER A 267 -17.34 7.42 -4.51
N CYS A 268 -16.15 7.47 -5.12
CA CYS A 268 -15.16 6.39 -5.10
C CYS A 268 -13.77 6.97 -4.80
N CYS A 269 -13.56 7.28 -3.52
CA CYS A 269 -12.32 7.77 -2.94
C CYS A 269 -12.08 7.15 -1.54
N PRO A 270 -10.82 7.18 -1.03
CA PRO A 270 -10.51 6.86 0.36
C PRO A 270 -11.30 7.72 1.34
N ASN A 271 -11.60 7.21 2.54
CA ASN A 271 -12.44 7.94 3.50
C ASN A 271 -11.83 9.28 3.93
N TYR A 272 -10.50 9.43 3.95
CA TYR A 272 -9.87 10.73 4.25
C TYR A 272 -10.17 11.83 3.22
N LEU A 273 -10.69 11.46 2.03
CA LEU A 273 -11.14 12.38 0.98
C LEU A 273 -12.66 12.49 0.88
N ARG A 274 -13.40 12.02 1.89
CA ARG A 274 -14.84 12.22 1.98
C ARG A 274 -15.15 13.45 2.81
N ARG A 275 -16.12 14.26 2.35
CA ARG A 275 -16.45 15.54 2.99
C ARG A 275 -16.96 15.34 4.42
N GLU A 276 -17.80 14.32 4.61
CA GLU A 276 -18.40 13.99 5.91
C GLU A 276 -17.39 13.59 6.99
N HIS A 277 -16.13 13.31 6.62
CA HIS A 277 -15.09 12.89 7.56
C HIS A 277 -14.10 14.01 7.91
N GLN A 278 -14.15 15.17 7.24
CA GLN A 278 -13.11 16.19 7.38
C GLN A 278 -13.04 16.80 8.78
N ASP A 279 -14.18 17.16 9.36
CA ASP A 279 -14.20 17.79 10.69
C ASP A 279 -13.70 16.82 11.76
N LEU A 280 -14.09 15.55 11.65
CA LEU A 280 -13.65 14.48 12.55
C LEU A 280 -12.14 14.24 12.45
N LEU A 281 -11.62 14.16 11.23
CA LEU A 281 -10.19 13.97 10.98
C LEU A 281 -9.39 15.17 11.49
N ARG A 282 -9.84 16.40 11.23
CA ARG A 282 -9.18 17.61 11.74
C ARG A 282 -9.11 17.61 13.26
N ALA A 283 -10.20 17.25 13.96
CA ALA A 283 -10.24 17.19 15.41
C ALA A 283 -9.29 16.14 16.00
N ARG A 284 -9.07 15.02 15.30
CA ARG A 284 -8.28 13.87 15.78
C ARG A 284 -6.85 13.82 15.21
N LEU A 285 -6.50 14.74 14.31
CA LEU A 285 -5.24 14.69 13.56
C LEU A 285 -3.99 14.67 14.46
N HIS A 286 -4.05 15.37 15.60
CA HIS A 286 -2.97 15.42 16.59
C HIS A 286 -2.61 14.04 17.20
N ARG A 287 -3.46 13.02 17.02
CA ARG A 287 -3.23 11.65 17.49
C ARG A 287 -2.41 10.81 16.50
N LEU A 288 -2.25 11.28 15.27
CA LEU A 288 -1.45 10.63 14.24
C LEU A 288 -0.02 11.17 14.24
N LYS A 289 0.95 10.28 14.43
CA LYS A 289 2.37 10.61 14.59
C LYS A 289 3.20 9.91 13.53
N PRO A 290 3.60 10.60 12.45
CA PRO A 290 4.57 10.08 11.50
C PRO A 290 5.96 9.96 12.16
N CYS A 291 6.64 8.85 11.94
CA CYS A 291 8.00 8.62 12.45
C CYS A 291 8.86 7.98 11.36
N THR A 292 9.98 8.63 11.03
CA THR A 292 10.94 8.08 10.07
C THR A 292 11.96 7.21 10.81
N ALA A 293 11.69 5.91 10.87
CA ALA A 293 12.53 4.93 11.55
C ALA A 293 12.25 3.52 11.02
N THR A 294 13.07 2.54 11.39
CA THR A 294 12.65 1.13 11.35
C THR A 294 11.66 0.88 12.49
N LEU A 295 10.80 -0.13 12.36
CA LEU A 295 9.87 -0.50 13.44
C LEU A 295 10.64 -0.86 14.73
N SER A 296 11.71 -1.64 14.62
CA SER A 296 12.59 -1.96 15.75
C SER A 296 13.19 -0.72 16.43
N ASN A 297 13.72 0.25 15.66
CA ASN A 297 14.26 1.47 16.25
C ASN A 297 13.19 2.28 16.97
N PHE A 298 12.02 2.46 16.35
CA PHE A 298 10.88 3.13 16.97
C PHE A 298 10.49 2.46 18.30
N LEU A 299 10.38 1.13 18.34
CA LEU A 299 10.02 0.41 19.56
C LEU A 299 11.10 0.47 20.66
N ARG A 300 12.38 0.61 20.29
CA ARG A 300 13.47 0.83 21.25
C ARG A 300 13.46 2.25 21.83
N GLU A 301 13.23 3.26 20.98
CA GLU A 301 13.26 4.67 21.37
C GLU A 301 11.97 5.14 22.05
N HIS A 302 10.85 4.48 21.73
CA HIS A 302 9.52 4.77 22.26
C HIS A 302 8.91 3.51 22.90
N PRO A 303 9.51 3.00 24.00
CA PRO A 303 8.98 1.84 24.67
C PRO A 303 7.57 2.14 25.22
N GLY A 304 6.66 1.19 25.09
CA GLY A 304 5.25 1.42 25.38
C GLY A 304 4.44 0.15 25.59
N ARG A 305 3.12 0.33 25.72
CA ARG A 305 2.13 -0.74 25.77
C ARG A 305 1.14 -0.54 24.63
N TYR A 306 1.59 -0.86 23.43
CA TYR A 306 0.80 -0.75 22.21
C TYR A 306 -0.21 -1.88 22.13
N SER A 307 -1.34 -1.58 21.53
CA SER A 307 -2.50 -2.45 21.46
C SER A 307 -2.70 -3.12 20.10
N HIS A 308 -2.18 -2.49 19.06
CA HIS A 308 -2.34 -2.94 17.68
C HIS A 308 -1.02 -2.74 16.95
N PHE A 309 -0.60 -3.76 16.21
CA PHE A 309 0.51 -3.71 15.27
C PHE A 309 -0.03 -4.04 13.88
N VAL A 310 0.14 -3.13 12.93
CA VAL A 310 -0.26 -3.35 11.53
C VAL A 310 1.00 -3.45 10.69
N LEU A 311 1.35 -4.70 10.38
CA LEU A 311 2.54 -5.10 9.65
C LEU A 311 2.15 -5.43 8.20
N LEU A 312 3.08 -5.16 7.28
CA LEU A 312 2.94 -5.48 5.87
C LEU A 312 3.94 -6.57 5.49
N ASP A 313 4.17 -6.74 4.18
CA ASP A 313 5.08 -7.71 3.60
C ASP A 313 6.56 -7.43 3.89
N HIS A 314 6.89 -6.39 4.66
CA HIS A 314 8.26 -6.15 5.13
C HIS A 314 8.78 -7.32 5.99
N GLN A 315 7.88 -8.08 6.62
CA GLN A 315 8.22 -9.30 7.34
C GLN A 315 8.78 -10.39 6.40
N ASP A 316 8.18 -10.58 5.23
CA ASP A 316 8.65 -11.51 4.21
C ASP A 316 10.07 -11.16 3.75
N TRP A 317 10.36 -9.86 3.62
CA TRP A 317 11.68 -9.36 3.25
C TRP A 317 12.73 -9.62 4.32
N LEU A 318 12.42 -9.32 5.59
CA LEU A 318 13.30 -9.62 6.71
C LEU A 318 13.58 -11.13 6.79
N ALA A 319 12.55 -11.97 6.69
CA ALA A 319 12.74 -13.42 6.69
C ALA A 319 13.69 -13.93 5.59
N ALA A 320 13.60 -13.35 4.39
CA ALA A 320 14.41 -13.76 3.26
C ALA A 320 15.87 -13.24 3.29
N HIS A 321 16.17 -12.18 4.06
CA HIS A 321 17.47 -11.48 3.99
C HIS A 321 18.18 -11.35 5.35
N ASP A 322 17.45 -11.22 6.44
CA ASP A 322 17.96 -10.97 7.79
C ASP A 322 17.01 -11.54 8.86
N LEU A 323 17.14 -12.85 9.11
CA LEU A 323 16.31 -13.57 10.08
C LEU A 323 16.53 -13.09 11.53
N GLU A 324 17.73 -12.61 11.85
CA GLU A 324 18.03 -12.06 13.18
C GLU A 324 17.31 -10.73 13.40
N ALA A 325 17.27 -9.86 12.39
CA ALA A 325 16.47 -8.63 12.45
C ALA A 325 14.97 -8.93 12.57
N LEU A 326 14.45 -9.96 11.87
CA LEU A 326 13.06 -10.41 12.06
C LEU A 326 12.81 -10.86 13.50
N ARG A 327 13.71 -11.67 14.07
CA ARG A 327 13.59 -12.14 15.46
C ARG A 327 13.61 -10.96 16.43
N GLU A 328 14.55 -10.04 16.26
CA GLU A 328 14.66 -8.84 17.08
C GLU A 328 13.36 -8.01 17.04
N GLU A 329 12.82 -7.76 15.86
CA GLU A 329 11.58 -6.99 15.69
C GLU A 329 10.40 -7.64 16.43
N TRP A 330 10.24 -8.97 16.32
CA TRP A 330 9.21 -9.71 17.06
C TRP A 330 9.41 -9.66 18.57
N HIS A 331 10.64 -9.80 19.05
CA HIS A 331 10.94 -9.65 20.48
C HIS A 331 10.58 -8.24 20.98
N LEU A 332 10.85 -7.20 20.19
CA LEU A 332 10.47 -5.82 20.51
C LEU A 332 8.95 -5.61 20.46
N ILE A 333 8.25 -6.19 19.49
CA ILE A 333 6.78 -6.18 19.43
C ILE A 333 6.22 -6.79 20.72
N PHE A 334 6.70 -7.98 21.11
CA PHE A 334 6.25 -8.64 22.34
C PHE A 334 6.55 -7.81 23.59
N ALA A 335 7.75 -7.23 23.69
CA ALA A 335 8.14 -6.40 24.82
C ALA A 335 7.30 -5.12 24.96
N ASN A 336 6.77 -4.61 23.84
CA ASN A 336 6.00 -3.38 23.78
C ASN A 336 4.48 -3.61 23.59
N SER A 337 4.03 -4.84 23.77
CA SER A 337 2.61 -5.21 23.66
C SER A 337 1.92 -5.13 25.01
N ARG A 338 0.65 -4.71 25.01
CA ARG A 338 -0.26 -4.99 26.13
C ARG A 338 -0.81 -6.43 26.00
N PRO A 339 -1.32 -7.03 27.09
CA PRO A 339 -2.04 -8.30 26.98
C PRO A 339 -3.19 -8.21 25.98
N GLY A 340 -3.31 -9.20 25.08
CA GLY A 340 -4.33 -9.20 24.03
C GLY A 340 -4.07 -8.20 22.90
N SER A 341 -2.83 -7.72 22.73
CA SER A 341 -2.47 -6.92 21.56
C SER A 341 -2.76 -7.66 20.27
N LYS A 342 -3.34 -6.96 19.31
CA LYS A 342 -3.70 -7.50 18.01
C LYS A 342 -2.60 -7.21 17.00
N VAL A 343 -2.31 -8.17 16.13
CA VAL A 343 -1.34 -8.05 15.05
C VAL A 343 -2.05 -8.38 13.75
N LEU A 344 -2.10 -7.41 12.84
CA LEU A 344 -2.54 -7.61 11.47
C LEU A 344 -1.29 -7.69 10.59
N MET A 345 -1.15 -8.79 9.85
CA MET A 345 -0.04 -9.04 8.95
C MET A 345 -0.57 -9.27 7.54
N ARG A 346 0.15 -8.74 6.56
CA ARG A 346 -0.03 -9.07 5.16
C ARG A 346 1.26 -9.67 4.64
N SER A 347 1.13 -10.71 3.84
CA SER A 347 2.27 -11.41 3.27
C SER A 347 2.01 -11.61 1.79
N ALA A 348 3.08 -11.57 1.01
CA ALA A 348 3.00 -12.05 -0.34
C ALA A 348 2.75 -13.56 -0.37
N GLY A 349 3.26 -14.26 0.65
CA GLY A 349 3.05 -15.66 1.04
C GLY A 349 1.59 -16.09 1.06
N PRO A 350 1.28 -17.38 0.84
CA PRO A 350 -0.02 -17.92 1.26
C PRO A 350 -0.13 -18.04 2.78
N ASP A 351 1.00 -18.06 3.50
CA ASP A 351 1.11 -18.19 4.95
C ASP A 351 2.26 -17.32 5.50
N VAL A 352 2.44 -17.36 6.83
CA VAL A 352 3.53 -16.69 7.56
C VAL A 352 4.44 -17.68 8.27
N ASP A 353 4.66 -18.86 7.68
CA ASP A 353 5.49 -19.91 8.27
C ASP A 353 6.98 -19.52 8.40
N PHE A 354 7.37 -18.47 7.67
CA PHE A 354 8.68 -17.84 7.79
C PHE A 354 8.94 -17.23 9.18
N ILE A 355 7.89 -16.96 9.99
CA ILE A 355 8.05 -16.55 11.38
C ILE A 355 8.52 -17.77 12.20
N PRO A 356 9.64 -17.69 12.92
CA PRO A 356 10.14 -18.79 13.76
C PRO A 356 9.08 -19.38 14.70
N ALA A 357 9.08 -20.71 14.85
CA ALA A 357 8.04 -21.45 15.58
C ALA A 357 7.91 -21.01 17.05
N ASP A 358 9.01 -20.67 17.70
CA ASP A 358 9.04 -20.14 19.07
C ASP A 358 8.34 -18.79 19.21
N LEU A 359 8.42 -17.94 18.17
CA LEU A 359 7.72 -16.65 18.12
C LEU A 359 6.23 -16.87 17.77
N ARG A 360 5.95 -17.75 16.81
CA ARG A 360 4.56 -18.12 16.44
C ARG A 360 3.79 -18.75 17.59
N ALA A 361 4.46 -19.50 18.48
CA ALA A 361 3.84 -20.07 19.67
C ALA A 361 3.27 -19.02 20.63
N ARG A 362 3.69 -17.75 20.51
CA ARG A 362 3.16 -16.61 21.29
C ARG A 362 2.00 -15.89 20.59
N LEU A 363 1.58 -16.36 19.43
CA LEU A 363 0.53 -15.77 18.61
C LEU A 363 -0.65 -16.73 18.51
N ARG A 364 -1.84 -16.22 18.78
CA ARG A 364 -3.10 -16.92 18.48
C ARG A 364 -3.66 -16.38 17.19
N PHE A 365 -3.56 -17.16 16.12
CA PHE A 365 -4.12 -16.79 14.82
C PHE A 365 -5.63 -17.00 14.79
N HIS A 366 -6.30 -16.15 14.01
CA HIS A 366 -7.76 -16.15 13.79
C HIS A 366 -8.10 -16.38 12.31
N PRO A 367 -7.81 -17.58 11.75
CA PRO A 367 -8.08 -17.88 10.34
C PRO A 367 -9.57 -17.81 10.01
N GLU A 368 -10.46 -18.06 10.96
CA GLU A 368 -11.91 -17.92 10.79
C GLU A 368 -12.34 -16.49 10.38
N ILE A 369 -11.55 -15.48 10.79
CA ILE A 369 -11.76 -14.10 10.41
C ILE A 369 -11.14 -13.84 9.03
N THR A 370 -9.87 -14.21 8.85
CA THR A 370 -9.12 -13.83 7.63
C THR A 370 -9.51 -14.64 6.41
N THR A 371 -9.84 -15.94 6.53
CA THR A 371 -10.36 -16.74 5.42
C THR A 371 -11.67 -16.17 4.87
N ARG A 372 -12.50 -15.56 5.72
CA ARG A 372 -13.74 -14.90 5.31
C ARG A 372 -13.51 -13.53 4.69
N LEU A 373 -12.57 -12.75 5.22
CA LEU A 373 -12.36 -11.35 4.81
C LEU A 373 -11.37 -11.18 3.66
N HIS A 374 -10.32 -11.99 3.56
CA HIS A 374 -9.28 -11.85 2.54
C HIS A 374 -9.83 -11.90 1.10
N PRO A 375 -10.80 -12.78 0.74
CA PRO A 375 -11.41 -12.76 -0.59
C PRO A 375 -12.18 -11.48 -0.92
N LEU A 376 -12.49 -10.63 0.07
CA LEU A 376 -13.18 -9.35 -0.11
C LEU A 376 -12.21 -8.18 -0.30
N ASP A 377 -10.90 -8.42 -0.29
CA ASP A 377 -9.89 -7.38 -0.50
C ASP A 377 -10.00 -6.81 -1.90
N ARG A 378 -10.31 -5.52 -2.00
CA ARG A 378 -10.54 -4.83 -3.28
C ARG A 378 -9.26 -4.62 -4.09
N VAL A 379 -8.10 -4.98 -3.56
CA VAL A 379 -6.81 -4.67 -4.19
C VAL A 379 -6.23 -5.90 -4.88
N GLY A 380 -6.16 -7.03 -4.18
CA GLY A 380 -5.66 -8.31 -4.68
C GLY A 380 -4.13 -8.44 -4.66
N THR A 381 -3.41 -7.52 -4.02
CA THR A 381 -1.93 -7.52 -3.98
C THR A 381 -1.37 -8.68 -3.18
N TYR A 382 -1.75 -8.77 -1.91
CA TYR A 382 -1.16 -9.72 -0.96
C TYR A 382 -1.65 -11.15 -1.21
N GLY A 383 -0.77 -12.14 -1.05
CA GLY A 383 -1.13 -13.55 -1.19
C GLY A 383 -1.90 -14.08 0.02
N SER A 384 -1.74 -13.44 1.18
CA SER A 384 -2.50 -13.75 2.37
C SER A 384 -2.62 -12.56 3.33
N THR A 385 -3.61 -12.64 4.20
CA THR A 385 -3.81 -11.72 5.32
C THR A 385 -3.99 -12.54 6.59
N HIS A 386 -3.28 -12.18 7.64
CA HIS A 386 -3.26 -12.90 8.91
C HIS A 386 -3.60 -11.94 10.04
N PHE A 387 -4.46 -12.38 10.94
CA PHE A 387 -4.85 -11.64 12.12
C PHE A 387 -4.57 -12.52 13.33
N ALA A 388 -3.85 -11.97 14.30
CA ALA A 388 -3.44 -12.71 15.49
C ALA A 388 -3.55 -11.85 16.75
N GLU A 389 -3.71 -12.51 17.89
CA GLU A 389 -3.56 -11.92 19.22
C GLU A 389 -2.28 -12.40 19.88
N ILE A 390 -1.56 -11.49 20.53
CA ILE A 390 -0.37 -11.81 21.32
C ILE A 390 -0.82 -12.43 22.65
N LEU A 391 -0.34 -13.64 22.90
CA LEU A 391 -0.60 -14.38 24.13
C LEU A 391 0.14 -13.73 25.33
N PRO A 392 -0.45 -13.79 26.54
CA PRO A 392 0.13 -13.22 27.75
C PRO A 392 1.55 -13.70 28.08
#